data_AF-A0A961IPY4-F1
#
_entry.id   AF-A0A961IPY4-F1
#
_cell.length_a   1.000
_cell.length_b   1.000
_cell.length_c   1.000
_cell.angle_alpha   90.00
_cell.angle_beta   90.00
_cell.angle_gamma   90.00
#
_symmetry.space_group_name_H-M   'P 1'
#
loop_
_entity.id
_entity.type
_entity.pdbx_description
1 polymer ?
#
loop_
_entity_poly.entity_id
_entity_poly.type
_entity_poly.pdbx_seq_one_letter_code
_entity_poly.pdbx_strand_id
1 'polypeptide(L)' 'MSVGEAMKLHPDAGLVFSSYHLGGCSHCAINEMETIEQVCMGYGVPVEQLLDSLNNLLEN' A
#
# COMPACT_ATOMS: atom_id res chain seq x y z
N MET A 1 2.91 -8.35 -6.15
CA MET A 1 2.74 -8.69 -4.71
C MET A 1 1.37 -8.22 -4.23
N SER A 2 0.79 -8.87 -3.23
CA SER A 2 -0.45 -8.37 -2.61
C SER A 2 -0.15 -7.29 -1.58
N VAL A 3 -1.17 -6.50 -1.23
CA VAL A 3 -1.08 -5.51 -0.16
C VAL A 3 -0.69 -6.18 1.16
N GLY A 4 -1.32 -7.29 1.52
CA GLY A 4 -1.01 -8.00 2.76
C GLY A 4 0.42 -8.53 2.80
N GLU A 5 0.97 -8.96 1.66
CA GLU A 5 2.38 -9.35 1.58
C GLU A 5 3.30 -8.15 1.80
N ALA A 6 3.01 -6.99 1.20
CA ALA A 6 3.77 -5.77 1.45
C ALA A 6 3.71 -5.29 2.91
N MET A 7 2.53 -5.40 3.55
CA MET A 7 2.37 -5.06 4.97
C MET A 7 3.17 -5.98 5.90
N LYS A 8 3.47 -7.21 5.48
CA LYS A 8 4.35 -8.12 6.25
C LYS A 8 5.84 -7.82 6.05
N LEU A 9 6.23 -7.14 4.97
CA LEU A 9 7.63 -6.83 4.70
C LEU A 9 8.17 -5.74 5.63
N HIS A 10 7.33 -4.76 6.01
CA HIS A 10 7.75 -3.67 6.88
C HIS A 10 6.60 -3.17 7.76
N PRO A 11 6.79 -2.93 9.07
CA PRO A 11 5.74 -2.47 9.97
C PRO A 11 5.14 -1.12 9.55
N ASP A 12 5.94 -0.23 8.95
CA ASP A 12 5.49 1.08 8.47
C ASP A 12 4.83 1.06 7.09
N ALA A 13 4.76 -0.10 6.41
CA ALA A 13 4.11 -0.19 5.11
C ALA A 13 2.64 0.28 5.18
N GLY A 14 1.95 0.00 6.30
CA GLY A 14 0.59 0.50 6.53
C GLY A 14 0.48 2.03 6.60
N LEU A 15 1.53 2.72 7.09
CA LEU A 15 1.58 4.18 7.08
C LEU A 15 1.72 4.72 5.65
N VAL A 16 2.55 4.06 4.83
CA VAL A 16 2.69 4.40 3.42
C VAL A 16 1.35 4.23 2.71
N PHE A 17 0.68 3.08 2.81
CA PHE A 17 -0.65 2.89 2.20
C PHE A 17 -1.64 3.98 2.68
N SER A 18 -1.66 4.28 3.98
CA SER A 18 -2.53 5.34 4.55
C SER A 18 -2.24 6.73 3.97
N SER A 19 -0.98 7.08 3.69
CA SER A 19 -0.61 8.36 3.07
C SER A 19 -1.16 8.54 1.65
N TYR A 20 -1.45 7.44 0.95
CA TYR A 20 -2.12 7.42 -0.35
C TYR A 20 -3.64 7.25 -0.24
N HIS A 21 -4.19 7.39 0.98
CA HIS A 21 -5.60 7.11 1.31
C HIS A 21 -6.05 5.67 1.05
N LEU A 22 -5.10 4.73 0.99
CA LEU A 22 -5.36 3.31 0.84
C LEU A 22 -5.36 2.68 2.25
N GLY A 23 -6.54 2.39 2.80
CA GLY A 23 -6.60 1.64 4.08
C GLY A 23 -6.48 2.44 5.38
N GLY A 24 -6.76 3.74 5.38
CA GLY A 24 -6.53 4.63 6.54
C GLY A 24 -7.75 5.05 7.37
N CYS A 25 -8.97 4.70 6.94
CA CYS A 25 -10.21 5.09 7.64
C CYS A 25 -10.88 3.88 8.27
N SER A 26 -11.55 4.05 9.42
CA SER A 26 -12.27 3.00 10.16
C SER A 26 -13.34 2.23 9.36
N HIS A 27 -13.62 2.65 8.12
CA HIS A 27 -14.59 2.05 7.21
C HIS A 27 -13.98 1.70 5.83
N CYS A 28 -12.77 2.16 5.50
CA CYS A 28 -12.12 1.91 4.20
C CYS A 28 -10.99 0.91 4.38
N ALA A 29 -11.32 -0.30 4.82
CA ALA A 29 -10.33 -1.36 4.93
C ALA A 29 -9.79 -1.67 3.52
N ILE A 30 -8.48 -1.49 3.34
CA ILE A 30 -7.78 -1.94 2.14
C ILE A 30 -7.85 -3.46 2.07
N ASN A 31 -8.14 -4.01 0.90
CA ASN A 31 -8.21 -5.45 0.73
C ASN A 31 -6.79 -6.02 0.62
N GLU A 32 -6.32 -6.67 1.68
CA GLU A 32 -4.99 -7.26 1.75
C GLU A 32 -4.76 -8.39 0.73
N MET A 33 -5.85 -8.97 0.19
CA MET A 33 -5.79 -10.00 -0.85
C MET A 33 -5.58 -9.42 -2.26
N GLU A 34 -5.92 -8.14 -2.47
CA GLU A 34 -5.70 -7.50 -3.77
C GLU A 34 -4.23 -7.20 -4.01
N THR A 35 -3.84 -7.18 -5.29
CA THR A 35 -2.50 -6.72 -5.66
C THR A 35 -2.39 -5.22 -5.47
N ILE A 36 -1.17 -4.75 -5.20
CA ILE A 36 -0.90 -3.30 -5.11
C ILE A 36 -1.38 -2.59 -6.38
N GLU A 37 -1.14 -3.18 -7.56
CA GLU A 37 -1.62 -2.64 -8.84
C GLU A 37 -3.15 -2.53 -8.91
N GLN A 38 -3.89 -3.56 -8.47
CA GLN A 38 -5.36 -3.54 -8.50
C GLN A 38 -5.93 -2.46 -7.57
N VAL A 39 -5.39 -2.34 -6.36
CA VAL A 39 -5.79 -1.29 -5.42
C VAL A 39 -5.45 0.09 -5.99
N CYS A 40 -4.24 0.28 -6.52
CA CYS A 40 -3.86 1.54 -7.15
C CYS A 40 -4.78 1.94 -8.29
N MET A 41 -5.16 1.00 -9.16
CA MET A 41 -6.08 1.24 -10.25
C MET A 41 -7.48 1.63 -9.77
N GLY A 42 -7.99 0.97 -8.72
CA GLY A 42 -9.32 1.26 -8.15
C GLY A 42 -9.42 2.63 -7.49
N TYR A 43 -8.33 3.12 -6.91
CA TYR A 43 -8.27 4.38 -6.17
C TYR A 43 -7.62 5.53 -6.96
N GLY A 44 -7.15 5.28 -8.18
CA GLY A 44 -6.49 6.29 -9.02
C GLY A 44 -5.10 6.71 -8.51
N VAL A 45 -4.44 5.82 -7.75
CA VAL A 45 -3.09 6.07 -7.21
C VAL A 45 -2.03 5.62 -8.23
N PRO A 46 -1.00 6.43 -8.50
CA PRO A 46 0.11 6.03 -9.35
C PRO A 46 0.90 4.89 -8.69
N VAL A 47 0.84 3.68 -9.26
CA VAL A 47 1.48 2.49 -8.68
C VAL A 47 2.99 2.66 -8.50
N GLU A 48 3.66 3.34 -9.43
CA GLU A 48 5.11 3.57 -9.37
C GLU A 48 5.51 4.41 -8.15
N GLN A 49 4.73 5.43 -7.79
CA GLN A 49 5.01 6.28 -6.63
C GLN A 49 4.83 5.53 -5.31
N LEU A 50 3.77 4.70 -5.23
CA LEU A 50 3.53 3.87 -4.06
C LEU A 50 4.64 2.82 -3.88
N LEU A 51 5.04 2.15 -4.96
CA LEU A 51 6.12 1.17 -4.92
C LEU A 51 7.46 1.80 -4.53
N ASP A 52 7.78 2.99 -5.06
CA ASP A 52 8.96 3.74 -4.65
C ASP A 52 8.94 4.05 -3.15
N SER A 53 7.80 4.52 -2.62
CA SER A 53 7.64 4.80 -1.19
C SER A 53 7.79 3.54 -0.32
N LEU A 54 7.28 2.40 -0.77
CA LEU A 54 7.42 1.12 -0.08
C LEU A 54 8.86 0.60 -0.12
N ASN A 55 9.54 0.72 -1.27
CA ASN A 55 10.93 0.30 -1.42
C ASN A 55 11.87 1.15 -0.54
N ASN A 56 11.62 2.45 -0.43
CA ASN A 56 12.36 3.34 0.47
C ASN A 56 12.31 2.88 1.95
N LEU A 57 11.28 2.14 2.39
CA LEU A 57 11.24 1.55 3.73
C LEU A 57 12.18 0.34 3.88
N LEU A 58 12.50 -0.35 2.79
CA LEU A 58 13.34 -1.54 2.81
C LEU A 58 14.82 -1.21 2.60
N GLU A 59 15.11 -0.06 1.99
CA GLU A 59 16.46 0.39 1.68
C GLU A 59 17.10 1.23 2.81
N ASN A 60 16.37 1.51 3.90
CA ASN A 60 16.86 2.24 5.08
C ASN A 60 17.08 1.34 6.30
#